data_AF-A0A9J6GME6-F1
#
_entry.id   AF-A0A9J6GME6-F1
#
_cell.length_a   1.000
_cell.length_b   1.000
_cell.length_c   1.000
_cell.angle_alpha   90.00
_cell.angle_beta   90.00
_cell.angle_gamma   90.00
#
_symmetry.space_group_name_H-M   'P 1'
#
loop_
_entity.id
_entity.type
_entity.pdbx_description
1 polymer ?
#
loop_
_entity_poly.entity_id
_entity_poly.type
_entity_poly.pdbx_seq_one_letter_code
_entity_poly.pdbx_strand_id
1 'polypeptide(L)'
;MLPSSSVRRRPNNDDVKNWPRAVSQPCTIRDLWASYLNLEFDTIVYLVQEYTYVSIDMELPGLLVRPDNRDLEPPLHQFTLVRDFVNMLKLILLGFSLLDENGEPAPDCSTWQFTFKFSLKEDDYAEDGIPILTEHGIQLDKH
;
A
#
# COMPACT_ATOMS: atom_id res chain seq x y z
N MET A 1 29.49 -22.98 2.55
CA MET A 1 29.87 -21.56 2.58
C MET A 1 28.80 -20.79 1.83
N LEU A 2 27.98 -20.00 2.52
CA LEU A 2 26.98 -19.13 1.89
C LEU A 2 27.68 -17.85 1.39
N PRO A 3 27.31 -17.27 0.24
CA PRO A 3 27.93 -16.04 -0.23
C PRO A 3 27.51 -14.87 0.66
N SER A 4 28.49 -14.05 1.02
CA SER A 4 28.35 -12.79 1.75
C SER A 4 27.25 -11.92 1.16
N SER A 5 26.21 -11.62 1.94
CA SER A 5 25.21 -10.62 1.61
C SER A 5 25.87 -9.26 1.42
N SER A 6 25.97 -8.80 0.18
CA SER A 6 26.37 -7.44 -0.14
C SER A 6 25.33 -6.47 0.39
N VAL A 7 25.60 -5.87 1.54
CA VAL A 7 24.82 -4.76 2.09
C VAL A 7 24.91 -3.61 1.09
N ARG A 8 23.80 -3.29 0.40
CA ARG A 8 23.75 -2.13 -0.49
C ARG A 8 24.03 -0.89 0.35
N ARG A 9 25.07 -0.12 -0.01
CA ARG A 9 25.40 1.17 0.62
C ARG A 9 24.23 2.14 0.38
N ARG A 10 23.89 2.94 1.38
CA ARG A 10 22.94 4.05 1.20
C ARG A 10 23.46 4.99 0.10
N PRO A 11 22.65 5.27 -0.94
CA PRO A 11 22.90 6.34 -1.90
C PRO A 11 23.07 7.70 -1.18
N ASN A 12 23.85 8.60 -1.75
CA ASN A 12 24.00 9.99 -1.26
C ASN A 12 23.02 10.93 -2.00
N ASN A 13 22.85 12.17 -1.51
CA ASN A 13 22.00 13.21 -2.15
C ASN A 13 22.39 13.54 -3.60
N ASP A 14 23.64 13.26 -4.03
CA ASP A 14 24.05 13.45 -5.42
C ASP A 14 23.63 12.28 -6.31
N ASP A 15 23.51 11.08 -5.74
CA ASP A 15 22.88 9.95 -6.40
C ASP A 15 21.40 10.32 -6.57
N VAL A 16 20.73 10.63 -5.43
CA VAL A 16 19.59 11.57 -5.25
C VAL A 16 18.99 12.22 -6.50
N LYS A 17 19.72 13.26 -6.91
CA LYS A 17 19.35 14.18 -7.97
C LYS A 17 19.53 13.59 -9.36
N ASN A 18 20.40 12.59 -9.52
CA ASN A 18 20.85 12.06 -10.81
C ASN A 18 20.24 10.70 -11.18
N TRP A 19 19.24 10.19 -10.41
CA TRP A 19 18.47 9.01 -10.82
C TRP A 19 17.92 9.20 -12.24
N PRO A 20 17.96 8.18 -13.11
CA PRO A 20 17.38 8.28 -14.45
C PRO A 20 15.89 8.65 -14.33
N ARG A 21 15.60 9.92 -14.64
CA ARG A 21 14.26 10.48 -14.64
C ARG A 21 13.56 10.05 -15.92
N ALA A 22 12.48 9.29 -15.79
CA ALA A 22 11.59 9.07 -16.92
C ALA A 22 10.89 10.41 -17.22
N VAL A 23 11.00 10.86 -18.47
CA VAL A 23 10.47 12.14 -18.98
C VAL A 23 9.14 12.55 -18.35
N SER A 24 9.04 13.82 -17.95
CA SER A 24 7.88 14.54 -17.39
C SER A 24 6.51 14.09 -17.92
N GLN A 25 6.00 13.00 -17.38
CA GLN A 25 4.58 12.66 -17.45
C GLN A 25 3.91 13.21 -16.19
N PRO A 26 2.65 13.68 -16.28
CA PRO A 26 1.89 14.00 -15.07
C PRO A 26 1.93 12.79 -14.14
N CYS A 27 2.10 13.04 -12.83
CA CYS A 27 2.20 12.02 -11.79
C CYS A 27 1.12 10.96 -12.00
N THR A 28 1.54 9.81 -12.52
CA THR A 28 0.68 8.67 -12.78
C THR A 28 0.87 7.72 -11.62
N ILE A 29 -0.22 7.35 -10.96
CA ILE A 29 -0.22 6.33 -9.92
C ILE A 29 0.35 5.05 -10.53
N ARG A 30 1.41 4.50 -9.93
CA ARG A 30 2.03 3.26 -10.41
C ARG A 30 1.35 2.05 -9.79
N ASP A 31 0.67 1.27 -10.61
CA ASP A 31 0.10 -0.02 -10.23
C ASP A 31 1.21 -1.07 -10.03
N LEU A 32 1.39 -1.51 -8.78
CA LEU A 32 2.42 -2.47 -8.38
C LEU A 32 1.83 -3.86 -8.16
N TRP A 33 2.13 -4.73 -9.12
CA TRP A 33 1.91 -6.16 -9.02
C TRP A 33 3.19 -6.88 -8.58
N ALA A 34 3.06 -8.12 -8.13
CA ALA A 34 4.18 -8.93 -7.62
C ALA A 34 5.41 -8.97 -8.56
N SER A 35 5.21 -8.95 -9.88
CA SER A 35 6.28 -8.96 -10.88
C SER A 35 7.16 -7.70 -10.90
N TYR A 36 6.63 -6.55 -10.46
CA TYR A 36 7.31 -5.25 -10.48
C TYR A 36 7.72 -4.76 -9.10
N LEU A 37 7.30 -5.47 -8.04
CA LEU A 37 7.48 -5.06 -6.65
C LEU A 37 8.93 -4.68 -6.32
N ASN A 38 9.89 -5.55 -6.65
CA ASN A 38 11.31 -5.33 -6.30
C ASN A 38 11.91 -4.11 -6.99
N LEU A 39 11.53 -3.87 -8.25
CA LEU A 39 12.04 -2.74 -9.03
C LEU A 39 11.58 -1.40 -8.44
N GLU A 40 10.32 -1.34 -8.06
CA GLU A 40 9.70 -0.11 -7.58
C GLU A 40 10.02 0.12 -6.10
N PHE A 41 10.20 -0.94 -5.30
CA PHE A 41 10.75 -0.83 -3.96
C PHE A 41 12.16 -0.21 -3.93
N ASP A 42 13.03 -0.53 -4.89
CA ASP A 42 14.35 0.12 -4.99
C ASP A 42 14.20 1.65 -5.19
N THR A 43 13.17 2.07 -5.95
CA THR A 43 12.86 3.49 -6.15
C THR A 43 12.29 4.14 -4.88
N ILE A 44 11.40 3.46 -4.16
CA ILE A 44 10.83 3.94 -2.90
C ILE A 44 11.91 4.11 -1.83
N VAL A 45 12.78 3.11 -1.65
CA VAL A 45 13.89 3.12 -0.68
C VAL A 45 14.86 4.27 -0.95
N TYR A 46 15.01 4.62 -2.22
CA TYR A 46 15.82 5.74 -2.65
C TYR A 46 15.14 7.09 -2.37
N LEU A 47 13.88 7.25 -2.75
CA LEU A 47 13.14 8.51 -2.59
C LEU A 47 12.85 8.87 -1.12
N VAL A 48 12.59 7.87 -0.26
CA VAL A 48 12.26 8.10 1.16
C VAL A 48 13.40 8.77 1.96
N GLN A 49 14.60 8.88 1.36
CA GLN A 49 15.70 9.63 1.96
C GLN A 49 15.48 11.15 1.95
N GLU A 50 14.80 11.67 0.92
CA GLU A 50 14.50 13.10 0.76
C GLU A 50 13.01 13.39 0.96
N TYR A 51 12.12 12.49 0.52
CA TYR A 51 10.67 12.59 0.63
C TYR A 51 10.18 11.75 1.81
N THR A 52 10.26 12.32 3.02
CA THR A 52 10.07 11.59 4.29
C THR A 52 8.64 11.58 4.82
N TYR A 53 7.73 12.34 4.19
CA TYR A 53 6.33 12.38 4.55
C TYR A 53 5.57 11.35 3.73
N VAL A 54 4.71 10.56 4.38
CA VAL A 54 3.99 9.45 3.74
C VAL A 54 2.49 9.64 3.90
N SER A 55 1.75 9.64 2.80
CA SER A 55 0.30 9.44 2.80
C SER A 55 -0.03 7.99 2.47
N ILE A 56 -0.99 7.43 3.19
CA ILE A 56 -1.40 6.04 3.05
C ILE A 56 -2.92 5.99 2.90
N ASP A 57 -3.38 5.18 1.96
CA ASP A 57 -4.78 4.82 1.78
C ASP A 57 -4.90 3.31 1.53
N MET A 58 -6.00 2.69 1.93
CA MET A 58 -6.16 1.23 1.93
C MET A 58 -7.55 0.83 1.50
N GLU A 59 -7.63 -0.19 0.66
CA GLU A 59 -8.90 -0.82 0.30
C GLU A 59 -8.99 -2.23 0.88
N LEU A 60 -10.07 -2.46 1.64
CA LEU A 60 -10.38 -3.71 2.32
C LEU A 60 -11.72 -4.28 1.81
N PRO A 61 -11.96 -5.59 1.96
CA PRO A 61 -13.19 -6.25 1.51
C PRO A 61 -14.45 -5.95 2.35
N GLY A 62 -14.59 -4.72 2.87
CA GLY A 62 -15.74 -4.27 3.66
C GLY A 62 -15.72 -4.70 5.14
N LEU A 63 -16.75 -4.30 5.90
CA LEU A 63 -16.91 -4.66 7.32
C LEU A 63 -17.73 -5.95 7.45
N LEU A 64 -17.11 -7.02 7.94
CA LEU A 64 -17.84 -8.23 8.33
C LEU A 64 -18.73 -7.98 9.54
N VAL A 65 -19.95 -8.52 9.53
CA VAL A 65 -20.84 -8.46 10.71
C VAL A 65 -20.26 -9.37 11.79
N ARG A 66 -19.92 -8.82 12.96
CA ARG A 66 -19.52 -9.59 14.14
C ARG A 66 -20.64 -9.68 15.19
N PRO A 67 -20.66 -10.76 15.99
CA PRO A 67 -21.54 -10.82 17.16
C PRO A 67 -21.20 -9.70 18.15
N ASP A 68 -22.26 -9.09 18.66
CA ASP A 68 -22.23 -7.85 19.45
C ASP A 68 -21.64 -8.10 20.86
N ASN A 69 -20.41 -7.65 21.10
CA ASN A 69 -19.79 -7.65 22.44
C ASN A 69 -20.26 -6.41 23.22
N ARG A 70 -21.55 -6.36 23.54
CA ARG A 70 -22.21 -5.23 24.25
C ARG A 70 -21.72 -4.99 25.66
N ASP A 71 -21.00 -5.96 26.23
CA ASP A 71 -20.54 -5.90 27.61
C ASP A 71 -19.19 -5.16 27.77
N LEU A 72 -18.59 -4.71 26.66
CA LEU A 72 -17.33 -3.96 26.69
C LEU A 72 -17.58 -2.44 26.75
N GLU A 73 -16.76 -1.74 27.52
CA GLU A 73 -16.71 -0.28 27.51
C GLU A 73 -16.38 0.26 26.11
N PRO A 74 -16.93 1.43 25.69
CA PRO A 74 -16.89 1.89 24.30
C PRO A 74 -15.49 1.93 23.65
N PRO A 75 -14.42 2.42 24.31
CA PRO A 75 -13.08 2.42 23.70
C PRO A 75 -12.52 1.00 23.47
N LEU A 76 -12.79 0.09 24.41
CA LEU A 76 -12.33 -1.30 24.32
C LEU A 76 -13.13 -2.07 23.28
N HIS A 77 -14.42 -1.76 23.14
CA HIS A 77 -15.27 -2.29 22.07
C HIS A 77 -14.74 -1.86 20.70
N GLN A 78 -14.44 -0.58 20.49
CA GLN A 78 -13.88 -0.07 19.22
C GLN A 78 -12.54 -0.71 18.88
N PHE A 79 -11.61 -0.79 19.84
CA PHE A 79 -10.33 -1.47 19.63
C PHE A 79 -10.52 -2.94 19.25
N THR A 80 -11.41 -3.64 19.97
CA THR A 80 -11.69 -5.05 19.71
C THR A 80 -12.19 -5.24 18.29
N LEU A 81 -13.16 -4.43 17.83
CA LEU A 81 -13.67 -4.47 16.47
C LEU A 81 -12.56 -4.28 15.42
N VAL A 82 -11.72 -3.25 15.56
CA VAL A 82 -10.63 -2.99 14.59
C VAL A 82 -9.63 -4.14 14.56
N ARG A 83 -9.15 -4.60 15.73
CA ARG A 83 -8.22 -5.74 15.85
C ARG A 83 -8.77 -6.97 15.13
N ASP A 84 -10.04 -7.22 15.38
CA ASP A 84 -10.79 -8.34 14.88
C ASP A 84 -10.94 -8.31 13.35
N PHE A 85 -11.18 -7.13 12.76
CA PHE A 85 -11.17 -6.96 11.31
C PHE A 85 -9.79 -7.15 10.71
N VAL A 86 -8.76 -6.55 11.31
CA VAL A 86 -7.36 -6.68 10.85
C VAL A 86 -6.91 -8.15 10.85
N ASN A 87 -7.39 -8.97 11.78
CA ASN A 87 -7.05 -10.39 11.85
C ASN A 87 -7.79 -11.28 10.83
N MET A 88 -8.94 -10.84 10.32
CA MET A 88 -9.76 -11.65 9.39
C MET A 88 -9.54 -11.26 7.93
N LEU A 89 -9.50 -9.96 7.66
CA LEU A 89 -9.56 -9.44 6.30
C LEU A 89 -8.17 -9.37 5.68
N LYS A 90 -8.09 -9.70 4.40
CA LYS A 90 -6.88 -9.45 3.60
C LYS A 90 -6.99 -8.09 2.93
N LEU A 91 -5.88 -7.36 2.93
CA LEU A 91 -5.75 -6.10 2.20
C LEU A 91 -5.85 -6.35 0.70
N ILE A 92 -6.56 -5.50 -0.04
CA ILE A 92 -6.73 -5.62 -1.49
C ILE A 92 -5.80 -4.64 -2.21
N LEU A 93 -5.88 -3.36 -1.82
CA LEU A 93 -4.99 -2.31 -2.32
C LEU A 93 -4.38 -1.52 -1.18
N LEU A 94 -3.17 -1.00 -1.42
CA LEU A 94 -2.51 0.00 -0.58
C LEU A 94 -2.01 1.14 -1.48
N GLY A 95 -2.62 2.31 -1.34
CA GLY A 95 -2.10 3.57 -1.86
C GLY A 95 -1.00 4.10 -0.94
N PHE A 96 0.12 4.49 -1.53
CA PHE A 96 1.29 4.98 -0.81
C PHE A 96 1.88 6.15 -1.59
N SER A 97 1.98 7.33 -0.97
CA SER A 97 2.67 8.48 -1.58
C SER A 97 3.74 9.08 -0.70
N LEU A 98 4.83 9.51 -1.33
CA LEU A 98 5.95 10.21 -0.71
C LEU A 98 5.90 11.71 -1.02
N LEU A 99 6.06 12.52 0.03
CA LEU A 99 6.10 13.98 -0.04
C LEU A 99 7.32 14.53 0.71
N ASP A 100 7.76 15.72 0.32
CA ASP A 100 8.79 16.46 1.04
C ASP A 100 8.22 17.26 2.22
N GLU A 101 9.06 18.03 2.91
CA GLU A 101 8.69 18.87 4.05
C GLU A 101 7.69 20.00 3.73
N ASN A 102 7.57 20.36 2.45
CA ASN A 102 6.62 21.36 1.96
C ASN A 102 5.30 20.72 1.50
N GLY A 103 5.21 19.39 1.53
CA GLY A 103 4.08 18.63 1.00
C GLY A 103 4.12 18.46 -0.52
N GLU A 104 5.28 18.68 -1.16
CA GLU A 104 5.45 18.52 -2.59
C GLU A 104 5.83 17.07 -2.95
N PRO A 105 5.22 16.49 -4.00
CA PRO A 105 5.54 15.13 -4.43
C PRO A 105 6.90 15.05 -5.14
N ALA A 106 7.48 13.84 -5.17
CA ALA A 106 8.63 13.56 -6.03
C ALA A 106 8.32 13.84 -7.53
N PRO A 107 9.23 14.47 -8.30
CA PRO A 107 8.97 14.99 -9.65
C PRO A 107 8.51 13.97 -10.70
N ASP A 108 8.85 12.69 -10.54
CA ASP A 108 8.55 11.66 -11.54
C ASP A 108 7.39 10.76 -11.11
N CYS A 109 7.55 10.08 -9.97
CA CYS A 109 6.52 9.26 -9.37
C CYS A 109 6.66 9.35 -7.86
N SER A 110 5.61 9.86 -7.25
CA SER A 110 5.48 9.92 -5.81
C SER A 110 4.49 8.91 -5.27
N THR A 111 3.69 8.25 -6.11
CA THR A 111 2.51 7.49 -5.69
C THR A 111 2.48 6.08 -6.30
N TRP A 112 2.37 5.08 -5.43
CA TRP A 112 2.26 3.68 -5.78
C TRP A 112 0.97 3.10 -5.24
N GLN A 113 0.35 2.23 -6.02
CA GLN A 113 -0.79 1.43 -5.63
C GLN A 113 -0.34 -0.04 -5.61
N PHE A 114 -0.13 -0.58 -4.41
CA PHE A 114 0.20 -2.00 -4.27
C PHE A 114 -1.06 -2.84 -4.39
N THR A 115 -1.02 -3.79 -5.32
CA THR A 115 -2.09 -4.76 -5.51
C THR A 115 -1.73 -6.08 -4.84
N PHE A 116 -2.53 -6.48 -3.87
CA PHE A 116 -2.34 -7.73 -3.13
C PHE A 116 -3.18 -8.85 -3.72
N LYS A 117 -2.67 -10.07 -3.59
CA LYS A 117 -3.40 -11.28 -3.96
C LYS A 117 -4.65 -11.41 -3.09
N PHE A 118 -5.79 -11.62 -3.73
CA PHE A 118 -7.09 -11.75 -3.09
C PHE A 118 -7.99 -12.70 -3.88
N SER A 119 -8.74 -13.56 -3.21
CA SER A 119 -9.63 -14.53 -3.85
C SER A 119 -10.99 -14.59 -3.19
N LEU A 120 -12.05 -14.31 -3.96
CA LEU A 120 -13.44 -14.48 -3.54
C LEU A 120 -13.82 -15.94 -3.20
N LYS A 121 -12.96 -16.92 -3.52
CA LYS A 121 -13.21 -18.34 -3.20
C LYS A 121 -12.54 -18.78 -1.90
N GLU A 122 -11.43 -18.14 -1.53
CA GLU A 122 -10.57 -18.57 -0.43
C GLU A 122 -10.58 -17.59 0.75
N ASP A 123 -10.87 -16.31 0.50
CA ASP A 123 -10.72 -15.23 1.47
C ASP A 123 -12.06 -14.73 2.00
N ASP A 124 -12.07 -14.27 3.25
CA ASP A 124 -13.25 -13.68 3.88
C ASP A 124 -13.51 -12.26 3.34
N TYR A 125 -14.78 -11.96 3.08
CA TYR A 125 -15.23 -10.63 2.63
C TYR A 125 -16.66 -10.33 3.07
N ALA A 126 -16.98 -9.04 3.15
CA ALA A 126 -18.35 -8.59 3.34
C ALA A 126 -19.07 -8.57 1.98
N GLU A 127 -20.24 -9.22 1.88
CA GLU A 127 -20.98 -9.36 0.63
C GLU A 127 -21.38 -8.01 0.02
N ASP A 128 -21.63 -7.01 0.87
CA ASP A 128 -21.94 -5.63 0.50
C ASP A 128 -20.70 -4.81 0.09
N GLY A 129 -19.50 -5.25 0.45
CA GLY A 129 -18.24 -4.61 0.07
C GLY A 129 -17.83 -4.87 -1.38
N ILE A 130 -18.14 -6.05 -1.94
CA ILE A 130 -17.71 -6.44 -3.30
C ILE A 130 -18.26 -5.52 -4.41
N PRO A 131 -19.55 -5.14 -4.41
CA PRO A 131 -20.08 -4.21 -5.39
C PRO A 131 -19.35 -2.86 -5.38
N ILE A 132 -19.00 -2.34 -4.20
CA ILE A 132 -18.32 -1.05 -4.02
C ILE A 132 -16.91 -1.11 -4.62
N LEU A 133 -16.16 -2.18 -4.33
CA LEU A 133 -14.82 -2.39 -4.89
C LEU A 133 -14.86 -2.49 -6.42
N THR A 134 -15.88 -3.17 -6.95
CA THR A 134 -16.09 -3.31 -8.40
C THR A 134 -16.43 -1.97 -9.04
N GLU A 135 -17.27 -1.15 -8.39
CA GLU A 135 -17.61 0.21 -8.82
C GLU A 135 -16.37 1.13 -8.85
N HIS A 136 -15.46 0.95 -7.89
CA HIS A 136 -14.17 1.65 -7.84
C HIS A 136 -13.14 1.12 -8.86
N GLY A 137 -13.52 0.16 -9.72
CA GLY A 137 -12.69 -0.33 -10.83
C GLY A 137 -11.69 -1.43 -10.45
N ILE A 138 -11.83 -2.03 -9.26
CA ILE A 138 -10.99 -3.12 -8.79
C ILE A 138 -11.37 -4.41 -9.53
N GLN A 139 -10.44 -4.95 -10.30
CA GLN A 139 -10.65 -6.15 -11.12
C GLN A 139 -10.27 -7.41 -10.34
N LEU A 140 -11.14 -7.85 -9.43
CA LEU A 140 -10.90 -8.98 -8.51
C LEU A 140 -10.46 -10.28 -9.21
N ASP A 141 -10.85 -10.51 -10.47
CA ASP A 141 -10.40 -11.67 -11.26
C ASP A 141 -8.90 -11.66 -11.61
N LYS A 142 -8.23 -10.51 -11.49
CA LYS A 142 -6.79 -10.35 -11.75
C LYS A 142 -5.92 -10.45 -10.49
N HIS A 143 -6.53 -10.44 -9.30
CA HIS A 143 -5.84 -10.57 -8.02
C HIS A 143 -5.43 -12.04 -7.76
#